data_AF-F9S4N1-F1
#
_entry.id   AF-F9S4N1-F1
#
_cell.length_a   1.000
_cell.length_b   1.000
_cell.length_c   1.000
_cell.angle_alpha   90.00
_cell.angle_beta   90.00
_cell.angle_gamma   90.00
#
_symmetry.space_group_name_H-M   'P 1'
#
loop_
_entity.id
_entity.type
_entity.pdbx_description
1 polymer ?
#
loop_
_entity_poly.entity_id
_entity_poly.type
_entity_poly.pdbx_seq_one_letter_code
_entity_poly.pdbx_strand_id
1 'polypeptide(L)'
;MSQALRIHETTVHRQLVDYTLSAKLTPLNGGSSGYLTEIQTMALIEHLTEHTYHNTHQAIGYVIEQFGVQYSVPGMNKWLHHNGFSYKMSKGVPHKFDEAKQKAFIEAYEALKASCSKL
;
A
#
# COMPACT_ATOMS: atom_id res chain seq x y z
N MET A 1 25.31 32.56 -25.10
CA MET A 1 24.12 31.67 -25.08
C MET A 1 23.56 31.49 -23.66
N SER A 2 24.38 31.19 -22.64
CA SER A 2 23.99 31.09 -21.22
C SER A 2 23.17 32.29 -20.69
N GLN A 3 23.66 33.52 -20.91
CA GLN A 3 23.05 34.76 -20.40
C GLN A 3 21.66 35.08 -21.02
N ALA A 4 21.44 34.66 -22.26
CA ALA A 4 20.16 34.86 -22.97
C ALA A 4 19.05 33.93 -22.47
N LEU A 5 19.42 32.78 -21.90
CA LEU A 5 18.49 31.75 -21.41
C LEU A 5 18.26 31.83 -19.89
N ARG A 6 18.95 32.72 -19.17
CA ARG A 6 18.96 32.80 -17.69
C ARG A 6 19.31 31.46 -17.03
N ILE A 7 20.18 30.67 -17.66
CA ILE A 7 20.69 29.40 -17.10
C ILE A 7 22.12 29.67 -16.64
N HIS A 8 22.55 29.05 -15.54
CA HIS A 8 23.93 29.18 -15.08
C HIS A 8 24.89 28.48 -16.07
N GLU A 9 26.05 29.08 -16.32
CA GLU A 9 27.01 28.61 -17.32
C GLU A 9 27.49 27.17 -17.06
N THR A 10 27.69 26.81 -15.79
CA THR A 10 28.11 25.45 -15.41
C THR A 10 27.06 24.38 -15.73
N THR A 11 25.77 24.74 -15.70
CA THR A 11 24.68 23.82 -16.09
C THR A 11 24.71 23.53 -17.57
N VAL A 12 24.92 24.56 -18.40
CA VAL A 12 25.05 24.44 -19.85
C VAL A 12 26.28 23.59 -20.20
N HIS A 13 27.41 23.83 -19.53
CA HIS A 13 28.63 23.05 -19.74
C HIS A 13 28.41 21.57 -19.39
N ARG A 14 27.79 21.28 -18.24
CA ARG A 14 27.46 19.90 -17.84
C ARG A 14 26.54 19.20 -18.84
N GLN A 15 25.50 19.88 -19.33
CA GLN A 15 24.60 19.32 -20.36
C GLN A 15 25.32 19.02 -21.66
N LEU A 16 26.24 19.89 -22.08
CA LEU A 16 27.04 19.68 -23.28
C LEU A 16 27.96 18.46 -23.14
N VAL A 17 28.63 18.32 -22.00
CA VAL A 17 29.48 17.17 -21.68
C VAL A 17 28.68 15.87 -21.60
N ASP A 18 27.53 15.89 -20.90
CA ASP A 18 26.63 14.73 -20.81
C ASP A 18 26.15 14.29 -22.21
N TYR A 19 25.81 15.25 -23.08
CA TYR A 19 25.36 14.97 -24.43
C TYR A 19 26.48 14.41 -25.31
N THR A 20 27.69 14.99 -25.27
CA THR A 20 28.81 14.51 -26.09
C THR A 20 29.31 13.13 -25.66
N LEU A 21 29.29 12.83 -24.36
CA LEU A 21 29.77 11.55 -23.83
C LEU A 21 28.74 10.43 -23.91
N SER A 22 27.44 10.73 -23.75
CA SER A 22 26.41 9.71 -23.53
C SER A 22 25.15 9.87 -24.39
N ALA A 23 25.13 10.83 -25.33
CA ALA A 23 23.94 11.21 -26.12
C ALA A 23 22.69 11.46 -25.27
N LYS A 24 22.89 11.85 -24.01
CA LYS A 24 21.85 11.93 -22.99
C LYS A 24 21.04 13.21 -23.17
N LEU A 25 19.75 13.04 -23.44
CA LEU A 25 18.80 14.14 -23.65
C LEU A 25 18.00 14.48 -22.39
N THR A 26 17.94 13.58 -21.40
CA THR A 26 17.16 13.74 -20.16
C THR A 26 18.01 13.47 -18.93
N PRO A 27 17.76 14.15 -17.80
CA PRO A 27 18.41 13.80 -16.54
C PRO A 27 18.03 12.37 -16.12
N LEU A 28 19.02 11.59 -15.66
CA LEU A 28 18.80 10.28 -15.05
C LEU A 28 18.26 10.48 -13.63
N ASN A 29 16.99 10.85 -13.54
CA ASN A 29 16.27 10.88 -12.28
C ASN A 29 15.50 9.56 -12.16
N GLY A 30 16.19 8.53 -11.66
CA GLY A 30 15.55 7.27 -11.28
C GLY A 30 14.88 7.40 -9.91
N GLY A 31 13.71 6.79 -9.74
CA GLY A 31 13.10 6.62 -8.42
C GLY A 31 13.90 5.66 -7.55
N SER A 32 13.62 5.64 -6.24
CA SER A 32 14.18 4.64 -5.33
C SER A 32 13.61 3.25 -5.62
N SER A 33 14.45 2.21 -5.58
CA SER A 33 13.98 0.83 -5.52
C SER A 33 13.22 0.57 -4.21
N GLY A 34 12.24 -0.34 -4.23
CA GLY A 34 11.56 -0.79 -3.02
C GLY A 34 12.51 -1.52 -2.06
N TYR A 35 12.09 -1.69 -0.80
CA TYR A 35 12.89 -2.42 0.20
C TYR A 35 12.91 -3.95 -0.03
N LEU A 36 11.90 -4.49 -0.72
CA LEU A 36 11.80 -5.90 -1.03
C LEU A 36 12.45 -6.22 -2.38
N THR A 37 13.10 -7.37 -2.46
CA THR A 37 13.56 -7.92 -3.73
C THR A 37 12.38 -8.36 -4.59
N GLU A 38 12.62 -8.63 -5.88
CA GLU A 38 11.57 -9.14 -6.78
C GLU A 38 10.98 -10.46 -6.28
N ILE A 39 11.82 -11.38 -5.80
CA ILE A 39 11.39 -12.68 -5.26
C ILE A 39 10.52 -12.50 -4.02
N GLN A 40 10.94 -11.63 -3.09
CA GLN A 40 10.16 -11.32 -1.88
C GLN A 40 8.84 -10.62 -2.22
N THR A 41 8.85 -9.75 -3.24
CA THR A 41 7.66 -9.05 -3.73
C THR A 41 6.65 -10.06 -4.29
N MET A 42 7.10 -11.01 -5.11
CA MET A 42 6.24 -12.08 -5.63
C MET A 42 5.65 -12.94 -4.52
N ALA A 43 6.48 -13.39 -3.58
CA ALA A 43 6.02 -14.20 -2.44
C ALA A 43 5.00 -13.44 -1.57
N LEU A 44 5.22 -12.15 -1.33
CA LEU A 44 4.27 -11.32 -0.58
C LEU A 44 2.95 -11.11 -1.34
N ILE A 45 3.00 -10.94 -2.66
CA ILE A 45 1.79 -10.84 -3.48
C ILE A 45 0.97 -12.13 -3.37
N GLU A 46 1.60 -13.29 -3.57
CA GLU A 46 0.95 -14.61 -3.47
C GLU A 46 0.28 -14.78 -2.10
N HIS A 47 1.03 -14.51 -1.02
CA HIS A 47 0.49 -14.60 0.34
C HIS A 47 -0.71 -13.67 0.57
N LEU A 48 -0.64 -12.42 0.12
CA LEU A 48 -1.73 -11.44 0.28
C LEU A 48 -2.94 -11.73 -0.62
N THR A 49 -2.76 -12.47 -1.71
CA THR A 49 -3.88 -12.95 -2.53
C THR A 49 -4.64 -14.09 -1.86
N GLU A 50 -3.95 -14.95 -1.10
CA GLU A 50 -4.57 -16.03 -0.33
C GLU A 50 -5.15 -15.54 1.00
N HIS A 51 -4.46 -14.61 1.66
CA HIS A 51 -4.77 -14.15 3.00
C HIS A 51 -5.12 -12.66 3.00
N THR A 52 -6.42 -12.35 3.17
CA THR A 52 -6.88 -10.96 3.29
C THR A 52 -6.71 -10.46 4.72
N TYR A 53 -5.82 -9.48 4.90
CA TYR A 53 -5.67 -8.78 6.18
C TYR A 53 -6.71 -7.67 6.36
N HIS A 54 -7.16 -7.49 7.60
CA HIS A 54 -8.07 -6.40 7.97
C HIS A 54 -7.32 -5.07 8.23
N ASN A 55 -6.04 -5.17 8.59
CA ASN A 55 -5.21 -4.04 8.97
C ASN A 55 -3.81 -4.14 8.37
N THR A 56 -3.30 -3.03 7.85
CA THR A 56 -1.92 -2.88 7.35
C THR A 56 -0.86 -3.33 8.36
N HIS A 57 -1.11 -3.20 9.67
CA HIS A 57 -0.20 -3.69 10.71
C HIS A 57 0.04 -5.21 10.64
N GLN A 58 -0.97 -5.98 10.22
CA GLN A 58 -0.82 -7.43 10.06
C GLN A 58 0.10 -7.76 8.88
N ALA A 59 -0.06 -7.04 7.76
CA ALA A 59 0.83 -7.17 6.62
C ALA A 59 2.28 -6.77 6.97
N ILE A 60 2.48 -5.68 7.74
CA ILE A 60 3.81 -5.28 8.22
C ILE A 60 4.42 -6.36 9.12
N GLY A 61 3.63 -6.91 10.04
CA GLY A 61 4.08 -8.00 10.92
C GLY A 61 4.58 -9.21 10.12
N TYR A 62 3.81 -9.64 9.12
CA TYR A 62 4.18 -10.73 8.23
C TYR A 62 5.49 -10.43 7.46
N VAL A 63 5.62 -9.23 6.92
CA VAL A 63 6.84 -8.83 6.18
C VAL A 63 8.07 -8.79 7.08
N ILE A 64 7.93 -8.33 8.32
CA ILE A 64 9.01 -8.37 9.31
C ILE A 64 9.38 -9.82 9.64
N GLU A 65 8.39 -10.68 9.88
CA GLU A 65 8.61 -12.08 10.25
C GLU A 65 9.26 -12.88 9.12
N GLN A 66 8.79 -12.73 7.88
CA GLN A 66 9.27 -13.52 6.74
C GLN A 66 10.53 -12.97 6.09
N PHE A 67 10.69 -11.64 6.06
CA PHE A 67 11.77 -10.99 5.29
C PHE A 67 12.71 -10.14 6.14
N GLY A 68 12.40 -9.90 7.42
CA GLY A 68 13.20 -9.02 8.29
C GLY A 68 13.11 -7.54 7.90
N VAL A 69 12.18 -7.16 7.02
CA VAL A 69 12.07 -5.79 6.49
C VAL A 69 10.97 -5.05 7.24
N GLN A 70 11.34 -3.94 7.89
CA GLN A 70 10.39 -3.11 8.61
C GLN A 70 9.85 -1.98 7.73
N TYR A 71 8.55 -2.04 7.46
CA TYR A 71 7.83 -0.95 6.82
C TYR A 71 7.15 -0.03 7.84
N SER A 72 7.09 1.26 7.53
CA SER A 72 6.13 2.16 8.16
C SER A 72 4.73 1.91 7.59
N VAL A 73 3.67 2.26 8.33
CA VAL A 73 2.28 2.13 7.85
C VAL A 73 2.05 2.85 6.51
N PRO A 74 2.48 4.12 6.32
CA PRO A 74 2.37 4.77 5.02
C PRO A 74 3.20 4.08 3.93
N GLY A 75 4.37 3.53 4.29
CA GLY A 75 5.23 2.80 3.36
C GLY A 75 4.56 1.51 2.86
N MET A 76 3.99 0.73 3.77
CA MET A 76 3.26 -0.49 3.41
C MET A 76 2.01 -0.16 2.58
N ASN A 77 1.26 0.87 2.94
CA ASN A 77 0.11 1.30 2.14
C ASN A 77 0.53 1.70 0.71
N LYS A 78 1.64 2.44 0.56
CA LYS A 78 2.18 2.77 -0.77
C LYS A 78 2.59 1.51 -1.53
N TRP A 79 3.24 0.55 -0.87
CA TRP A 79 3.65 -0.71 -1.48
C TRP A 79 2.43 -1.53 -1.94
N LEU A 80 1.38 -1.63 -1.12
CA LEU A 80 0.13 -2.31 -1.47
C LEU A 80 -0.50 -1.68 -2.71
N HIS A 81 -0.64 -0.35 -2.73
CA HIS A 81 -1.17 0.37 -3.89
C HIS A 81 -0.31 0.21 -5.15
N HIS A 82 1.02 0.24 -5.00
CA HIS A 82 1.94 0.02 -6.12
C HIS A 82 1.78 -1.37 -6.76
N ASN A 83 1.51 -2.39 -5.93
CA ASN A 83 1.29 -3.77 -6.37
C ASN A 83 -0.19 -4.09 -6.69
N GLY A 84 -1.04 -3.07 -6.86
CA GLY A 84 -2.42 -3.25 -7.31
C GLY A 84 -3.42 -3.66 -6.22
N PHE A 85 -3.00 -3.76 -4.96
CA PHE A 85 -3.92 -3.97 -3.85
C PHE A 85 -4.66 -2.67 -3.53
N SER A 86 -5.97 -2.80 -3.36
CA SER A 86 -6.83 -1.68 -2.99
C SER A 86 -7.75 -2.09 -1.87
N TYR A 87 -7.94 -1.18 -0.91
CA TYR A 87 -8.96 -1.36 0.11
C TYR A 87 -10.34 -1.21 -0.52
N LYS A 88 -11.16 -2.25 -0.41
CA LYS A 88 -12.58 -2.16 -0.73
C LYS A 88 -13.37 -2.04 0.56
N MET A 89 -13.90 -0.86 0.81
CA MET A 89 -14.91 -0.68 1.86
C MET A 89 -16.09 -1.60 1.55
N SER A 90 -16.49 -2.42 2.53
CA SER A 90 -17.72 -3.20 2.40
C SER A 90 -18.86 -2.24 2.12
N LYS A 91 -19.70 -2.55 1.11
CA LYS A 91 -20.87 -1.74 0.86
C LYS A 91 -21.74 -1.81 2.11
N GLY A 92 -22.09 -0.66 2.68
CA GLY A 92 -23.05 -0.59 3.76
C GLY A 92 -24.30 -1.36 3.35
N VAL A 93 -24.77 -2.24 4.23
CA VAL A 93 -26.04 -2.92 4.01
C VAL A 93 -27.12 -1.84 3.90
N PRO A 94 -27.98 -1.86 2.86
CA PRO A 94 -29.06 -0.89 2.74
C PRO A 94 -29.85 -0.79 4.05
N HIS A 95 -29.98 0.42 4.58
CA HIS A 95 -30.64 0.72 5.86
C HIS A 95 -32.17 0.49 5.84
N LYS A 96 -32.73 -0.24 4.87
CA LYS A 96 -34.13 -0.65 4.96
C LYS A 96 -34.24 -1.69 6.07
N PHE A 97 -34.61 -1.21 7.24
CA PHE A 97 -34.95 -1.96 8.43
C PHE A 97 -35.97 -3.06 8.07
N ASP A 98 -35.60 -4.31 8.38
CA ASP A 98 -36.47 -5.48 8.29
C ASP A 98 -36.85 -5.86 9.72
N GLU A 99 -38.08 -5.50 10.10
CA GLU A 99 -38.58 -5.60 11.47
C GLU A 99 -38.55 -7.04 11.99
N ALA A 100 -38.82 -8.02 11.11
CA ALA A 100 -38.78 -9.44 11.44
C ALA A 100 -37.35 -9.90 11.73
N LYS A 101 -36.38 -9.49 10.90
CA LYS A 101 -34.96 -9.82 11.12
C LYS A 101 -34.39 -9.17 12.37
N GLN A 102 -34.77 -7.93 12.66
CA GLN A 102 -34.32 -7.26 13.88
C GLN A 102 -34.89 -7.93 15.13
N LYS A 103 -36.16 -8.32 15.11
CA LYS A 103 -36.76 -9.07 16.21
C LYS A 103 -36.06 -10.42 16.44
N ALA A 104 -35.80 -11.17 15.37
CA ALA A 104 -35.06 -12.43 15.45
C ALA A 104 -33.63 -12.24 16.00
N PHE A 105 -32.94 -11.16 15.60
CA PHE A 105 -31.61 -10.84 16.13
C PHE A 105 -31.66 -10.50 17.63
N ILE A 106 -32.63 -9.70 18.07
CA ILE A 106 -32.80 -9.34 19.50
C ILE A 106 -33.05 -10.60 20.34
N GLU A 107 -33.95 -11.48 19.90
CA GLU A 107 -34.24 -12.74 20.59
C GLU A 107 -32.99 -13.63 20.70
N ALA A 108 -32.23 -13.78 19.62
CA ALA A 108 -30.98 -14.54 19.62
C ALA A 108 -29.90 -13.91 20.52
N TYR A 109 -29.78 -12.59 20.51
CA TYR A 109 -28.81 -11.85 21.32
C TYR A 109 -29.12 -11.93 22.81
N GLU A 110 -30.38 -11.79 23.22
CA GLU A 110 -30.78 -11.93 24.63
C GLU A 110 -30.57 -13.38 25.13
N ALA A 111 -30.86 -14.38 24.29
CA ALA A 111 -30.55 -15.79 24.61
C ALA A 111 -29.03 -16.01 24.81
N LEU A 112 -28.21 -15.45 23.92
CA LEU A 112 -26.75 -15.50 24.03
C LEU A 112 -26.27 -14.80 25.30
N LYS A 113 -26.76 -13.58 25.58
CA LYS A 113 -26.39 -12.81 26.77
C LYS A 113 -26.77 -13.53 28.06
N ALA A 114 -27.95 -14.13 28.13
CA ALA A 114 -28.39 -14.93 29.27
C ALA A 114 -27.57 -16.22 29.46
N SER A 115 -27.05 -16.80 28.37
CA SER A 115 -26.13 -17.94 28.43
C SER A 115 -24.73 -17.54 28.92
N CYS A 116 -24.24 -16.37 28.49
CA CYS A 116 -22.93 -15.85 28.88
C CYS A 116 -22.91 -15.25 30.29
N SER A 117 -24.04 -14.79 30.82
CA SER A 117 -24.14 -14.25 32.19
C SER A 117 -24.35 -15.32 33.26
N LYS A 118 -24.29 -16.62 32.90
CA LYS A 118 -24.35 -17.76 33.85
C LYS A 118 -22.96 -18.37 34.14
N LEU A 119 -21.91 -17.58 34.01
CA LEU A 119 -20.56 -17.86 34.53
C LEU A 119 -20.26 -16.95 35.71
#